data_AF-A0A7G2E514-F1
#
_entry.id   AF-A0A7G2E514-F1
#
_cell.length_a   1.000
_cell.length_b   1.000
_cell.length_c   1.000
_cell.angle_alpha   90.00
_cell.angle_beta   90.00
_cell.angle_gamma   90.00
#
_symmetry.space_group_name_H-M   'P 1'
#
loop_
_entity.id
_entity.type
_entity.pdbx_description
1 polymer ?
#
loop_
_entity_poly.entity_id
_entity_poly.type
_entity_poly.pdbx_seq_one_letter_code
_entity_poly.pdbx_strand_id
1 'polypeptide(L)'
;MDAKLRSLVADLISLPMPTIAAVTGHASAAGCILAMSHDYVLMRRDRGFLYMSELDIELIVPAWFMAVIRGKIGSPAARRDVMLTAAKVTADVGVKMGIVDSAYGSAAETVEAAVKLGEEIVQRGGDGHVYGKMRESLLREVLIHTIGEDESGSSVMRSTGSKL
;
A
#
# COMPACT_ATOMS: atom_id res chain seq x y z
N MET A 1 10.09 2.79 15.58
CA MET A 1 9.18 3.43 14.61
C MET A 1 8.28 2.39 13.94
N ASP A 2 8.80 1.19 13.69
CA ASP A 2 8.11 0.06 13.05
C ASP A 2 6.81 -0.42 13.74
N ALA A 3 6.85 -0.71 15.05
CA ALA A 3 5.71 -1.31 15.76
C ALA A 3 4.39 -0.50 15.71
N LYS A 4 4.47 0.84 15.71
CA LYS A 4 3.27 1.71 15.65
C LYS A 4 2.63 1.69 14.27
N LEU A 5 3.44 1.77 13.21
CA LEU A 5 2.93 1.69 11.84
C LEU A 5 2.35 0.30 11.57
N ARG A 6 3.04 -0.74 12.04
CA ARG A 6 2.58 -2.12 11.95
C ARG A 6 1.21 -2.32 12.62
N SER A 7 1.04 -1.80 13.83
CA SER A 7 -0.25 -1.78 14.54
C SER A 7 -1.32 -1.02 13.75
N LEU A 8 -0.99 0.17 13.24
CA LEU A 8 -1.94 0.97 12.44
C LEU A 8 -2.41 0.23 11.19
N VAL A 9 -1.51 -0.47 10.50
CA VAL A 9 -1.86 -1.27 9.31
C VAL A 9 -2.78 -2.43 9.68
N ALA A 10 -2.48 -3.14 10.79
CA ALA A 10 -3.36 -4.20 11.28
C ALA A 10 -4.76 -3.66 11.63
N ASP A 11 -4.83 -2.55 12.35
CA ASP A 11 -6.09 -1.89 12.72
C ASP A 11 -6.90 -1.48 11.48
N LEU A 12 -6.22 -0.89 10.48
CA LEU A 12 -6.85 -0.46 9.23
C LEU A 12 -7.47 -1.64 8.47
N ILE A 13 -6.76 -2.77 8.37
CA ILE A 13 -7.24 -4.01 7.74
C ILE A 13 -8.39 -4.64 8.54
N SER A 14 -8.43 -4.47 9.86
CA SER A 14 -9.48 -5.01 10.73
C SER A 14 -10.72 -4.11 10.88
N LEU A 15 -10.76 -2.91 10.29
CA LEU A 15 -11.96 -2.07 10.31
C LEU A 15 -13.22 -2.79 9.73
N PRO A 16 -14.41 -2.61 10.32
CA PRO A 16 -15.65 -3.18 9.80
C PRO A 16 -16.24 -2.33 8.66
N MET A 17 -15.40 -1.66 7.87
CA MET A 17 -15.81 -0.87 6.73
C MET A 17 -14.72 -0.82 5.65
N PRO A 18 -15.12 -0.64 4.37
CA PRO A 18 -14.18 -0.36 3.28
C PRO A 18 -13.42 0.95 3.52
N THR A 19 -12.18 1.00 3.04
CA THR A 19 -11.28 2.16 3.20
C THR A 19 -10.72 2.60 1.85
N ILE A 20 -10.62 3.90 1.63
CA ILE A 20 -10.17 4.48 0.36
C ILE A 20 -9.03 5.46 0.63
N ALA A 21 -7.88 5.25 0.00
CA ALA A 21 -6.75 6.17 0.03
C ALA A 21 -6.86 7.18 -1.12
N ALA A 22 -7.01 8.47 -0.80
CA ALA A 22 -6.90 9.56 -1.76
C ALA A 22 -5.46 10.12 -1.76
N VAL A 23 -4.63 9.66 -2.68
CA VAL A 23 -3.20 10.01 -2.78
C VAL A 23 -3.03 11.28 -3.63
N THR A 24 -2.89 12.42 -2.96
CA THR A 24 -2.80 13.75 -3.60
C THR A 24 -1.37 14.24 -3.86
N GLY A 25 -0.37 13.40 -3.55
CA GLY A 25 1.05 13.72 -3.66
C GLY A 25 1.94 12.48 -3.62
N HIS A 26 3.16 12.62 -3.11
CA HIS A 26 4.10 11.50 -3.01
C HIS A 26 3.75 10.59 -1.83
N ALA A 27 3.76 9.29 -2.07
CA ALA A 27 3.65 8.26 -1.06
C ALA A 27 4.84 7.30 -1.22
N SER A 28 5.89 7.57 -0.45
CA SER A 28 7.17 6.85 -0.48
C SER A 28 7.30 5.90 0.70
N ALA A 29 7.94 4.74 0.49
CA ALA A 29 8.28 3.78 1.55
C ALA A 29 7.05 3.44 2.43
N ALA A 30 7.11 3.71 3.73
CA ALA A 30 5.99 3.56 4.67
C ALA A 30 4.68 4.24 4.20
N GLY A 31 4.76 5.40 3.52
CA GLY A 31 3.59 6.07 2.96
C GLY A 31 2.95 5.30 1.80
N CYS A 32 3.77 4.61 0.99
CA CYS A 32 3.30 3.70 -0.06
C CYS A 32 2.57 2.50 0.58
N ILE A 33 3.19 1.88 1.60
CA ILE A 33 2.59 0.77 2.35
C ILE A 33 1.27 1.17 2.99
N LEU A 34 1.21 2.35 3.62
CA LEU A 34 -0.03 2.85 4.23
C LEU A 34 -1.13 3.07 3.17
N ALA A 35 -0.81 3.64 2.01
CA ALA A 35 -1.75 3.80 0.91
C ALA A 35 -2.27 2.43 0.44
N MET A 36 -1.37 1.47 0.20
CA MET A 36 -1.74 0.11 -0.22
C MET A 36 -2.49 -0.69 0.86
N SER A 37 -2.40 -0.31 2.13
CA SER A 37 -3.16 -0.96 3.21
C SER A 37 -4.66 -0.63 3.17
N HIS A 38 -5.07 0.36 2.37
CA HIS A 38 -6.48 0.63 2.10
C HIS A 38 -7.04 -0.36 1.06
N ASP A 39 -8.36 -0.46 0.95
CA ASP A 39 -9.00 -1.33 -0.06
C ASP A 39 -8.80 -0.78 -1.46
N TYR A 40 -9.03 0.53 -1.61
CA TYR A 40 -8.95 1.26 -2.86
C TYR A 40 -7.91 2.38 -2.78
N VAL A 41 -7.21 2.63 -3.88
CA VAL A 41 -6.22 3.71 -4.01
C VAL A 41 -6.59 4.58 -5.21
N LEU A 42 -6.94 5.84 -4.94
CA LEU A 42 -7.15 6.86 -5.96
C LEU A 42 -5.96 7.81 -5.95
N MET A 43 -5.45 8.17 -7.12
CA MET A 43 -4.22 8.96 -7.19
C MET A 43 -4.35 10.18 -8.11
N ARG A 44 -3.75 11.28 -7.66
CA ARG A 44 -3.58 12.49 -8.47
C ARG A 44 -2.56 12.26 -9.60
N ARG A 45 -2.90 12.67 -10.82
CA ARG A 45 -2.13 12.45 -12.06
C ARG A 45 -0.99 13.43 -12.27
N ASP A 46 -1.25 14.72 -12.04
CA ASP A 46 -0.34 15.82 -12.35
C ASP A 46 0.80 15.98 -11.33
N ARG A 47 0.71 15.32 -10.16
CA ARG A 47 1.78 15.34 -9.15
C ARG A 47 1.75 14.12 -8.22
N GLY A 48 2.93 13.56 -7.97
CA GLY A 48 3.16 12.51 -6.98
C GLY A 48 3.63 11.19 -7.59
N PHE A 49 4.26 10.36 -6.77
CA PHE A 49 4.66 9.00 -7.10
C PHE A 49 4.32 8.06 -5.94
N LEU A 50 3.96 6.82 -6.26
CA LEU A 50 3.99 5.69 -5.35
C LEU A 50 5.29 4.92 -5.58
N TYR A 51 6.12 4.72 -4.55
CA TYR A 51 7.37 3.98 -4.69
C TYR A 51 7.95 3.50 -3.36
N MET A 52 8.77 2.45 -3.43
CA MET A 52 9.61 1.99 -2.33
C MET A 52 11.03 2.54 -2.55
N SER A 53 11.54 3.29 -1.58
CA SER A 53 12.85 3.95 -1.68
C SER A 53 13.99 3.09 -1.12
N GLU A 54 13.66 2.00 -0.43
CA GLU A 54 14.55 1.21 0.39
C GLU A 54 15.72 0.64 -0.41
N LEU A 55 15.50 0.22 -1.66
CA LEU A 55 16.56 -0.24 -2.54
C LEU A 55 17.56 0.89 -2.87
N ASP A 56 17.09 2.11 -3.15
CA ASP A 56 17.95 3.26 -3.45
C ASP A 56 18.82 3.69 -2.26
N ILE A 57 18.36 3.41 -1.03
CA ILE A 57 19.06 3.76 0.21
C ILE A 57 19.70 2.53 0.89
N GLU A 58 19.82 1.41 0.17
CA GLU A 58 20.46 0.18 0.64
C GLU A 58 19.85 -0.40 1.94
N LEU A 59 18.54 -0.26 2.12
CA LEU A 59 17.79 -0.86 3.23
C LEU A 59 17.02 -2.09 2.78
N ILE A 60 16.99 -3.08 3.68
CA ILE A 60 16.18 -4.29 3.51
C ILE A 60 14.77 -3.99 3.99
N VAL A 61 13.80 -4.30 3.13
CA VAL A 61 12.38 -4.15 3.43
C VAL A 61 11.92 -5.24 4.40
N PRO A 62 11.23 -4.89 5.51
CA PRO A 62 10.65 -5.86 6.45
C PRO A 62 9.74 -6.90 5.76
N ALA A 63 9.65 -8.11 6.31
CA ALA A 63 8.83 -9.17 5.73
C ALA A 63 7.34 -8.79 5.71
N TRP A 64 6.89 -8.03 6.71
CA TRP A 64 5.51 -7.56 6.78
C TRP A 64 5.17 -6.51 5.70
N PHE A 65 6.11 -5.63 5.31
CA PHE A 65 5.96 -4.77 4.14
C PHE A 65 5.81 -5.62 2.87
N MET A 66 6.63 -6.66 2.72
CA MET A 66 6.56 -7.57 1.58
C MET A 66 5.23 -8.34 1.53
N ALA A 67 4.63 -8.67 2.68
CA ALA A 67 3.30 -9.27 2.75
C ALA A 67 2.23 -8.31 2.20
N VAL A 68 2.28 -7.02 2.55
CA VAL A 68 1.37 -6.00 1.98
C VAL A 68 1.53 -5.93 0.46
N ILE A 69 2.77 -5.85 -0.03
CA ILE A 69 3.08 -5.80 -1.47
C ILE A 69 2.53 -7.03 -2.21
N ARG A 70 2.70 -8.23 -1.65
CA ARG A 70 2.16 -9.47 -2.23
C ARG A 70 0.64 -9.50 -2.24
N GLY A 71 0.00 -9.07 -1.16
CA GLY A 71 -1.46 -9.04 -1.04
C GLY A 71 -2.14 -8.02 -1.95
N LYS A 72 -1.45 -6.91 -2.27
CA LYS A 72 -2.05 -5.79 -3.02
C LYS A 72 -1.64 -5.74 -4.49
N ILE A 73 -0.43 -6.17 -4.84
CA ILE A 73 0.05 -6.12 -6.23
C ILE A 73 -0.03 -7.53 -6.84
N GLY A 74 -1.12 -7.80 -7.55
CA GLY A 74 -1.36 -9.12 -8.17
C GLY A 74 -0.30 -9.50 -9.22
N SER A 75 0.14 -8.54 -10.04
CA SER A 75 1.10 -8.80 -11.12
C SER A 75 2.52 -9.06 -10.58
N PRO A 76 3.14 -10.23 -10.86
CA PRO A 76 4.53 -10.49 -10.49
C PRO A 76 5.51 -9.50 -11.13
N ALA A 77 5.25 -9.06 -12.36
CA ALA A 77 6.07 -8.06 -13.04
C ALA A 77 6.01 -6.72 -12.30
N ALA A 78 4.80 -6.27 -11.93
CA ALA A 78 4.63 -5.04 -11.17
C ALA A 78 5.33 -5.10 -9.80
N ARG A 79 5.25 -6.24 -9.10
CA ARG A 79 5.98 -6.46 -7.84
C ARG A 79 7.49 -6.32 -8.02
N ARG A 80 8.04 -6.91 -9.08
CA ARG A 80 9.47 -6.81 -9.38
C ARG A 80 9.87 -5.37 -9.67
N ASP A 81 9.09 -4.63 -10.44
CA ASP A 81 9.43 -3.25 -10.78
C ASP A 81 9.37 -2.35 -9.53
N VAL A 82 8.34 -2.50 -8.67
CA VAL A 82 8.25 -1.72 -7.43
C VAL A 82 9.40 -2.04 -6.47
N MET A 83 9.76 -3.32 -6.32
CA MET A 83 10.70 -3.76 -5.26
C MET A 83 12.16 -3.84 -5.68
N LEU A 84 12.43 -4.23 -6.93
CA LEU A 84 13.78 -4.54 -7.41
C LEU A 84 14.33 -3.50 -8.38
N THR A 85 13.55 -2.48 -8.74
CA THR A 85 14.03 -1.33 -9.53
C THR A 85 13.71 0.02 -8.90
N ALA A 86 13.09 0.04 -7.71
CA ALA A 86 12.62 1.25 -7.02
C ALA A 86 11.77 2.16 -7.93
N ALA A 87 10.95 1.55 -8.80
CA ALA A 87 10.20 2.29 -9.81
C ALA A 87 9.28 3.35 -9.18
N LYS A 88 9.39 4.59 -9.69
CA LYS A 88 8.48 5.69 -9.34
C LYS A 88 7.20 5.58 -10.15
N VAL A 89 6.14 5.07 -9.53
CA VAL A 89 4.85 4.81 -10.19
C VAL A 89 4.01 6.08 -10.20
N THR A 90 3.75 6.62 -11.40
CA THR A 90 2.76 7.69 -11.61
C THR A 90 1.34 7.12 -11.59
N ALA A 91 0.32 7.97 -11.45
CA ALA A 91 -1.07 7.52 -11.38
C ALA A 91 -1.48 6.66 -12.60
N ASP A 92 -1.21 7.10 -13.83
CA ASP A 92 -1.61 6.36 -15.04
C ASP A 92 -0.83 5.03 -15.20
N VAL A 93 0.42 4.99 -14.77
CA VAL A 93 1.21 3.74 -14.74
C VAL A 93 0.69 2.80 -13.66
N GLY A 94 0.35 3.33 -12.48
CA GLY A 94 -0.23 2.59 -11.37
C GLY A 94 -1.56 1.94 -11.72
N VAL A 95 -2.41 2.62 -12.49
CA VAL A 95 -3.65 2.05 -13.04
C VAL A 95 -3.36 0.88 -13.97
N LYS A 96 -2.40 1.03 -14.89
CA LYS A 96 -2.00 -0.07 -15.80
C LYS A 96 -1.39 -1.26 -15.07
N MET A 97 -0.68 -1.02 -13.98
CA MET A 97 -0.07 -2.06 -13.14
C MET A 97 -1.08 -2.74 -12.20
N GLY A 98 -2.28 -2.17 -12.02
CA GLY A 98 -3.28 -2.62 -11.06
C GLY A 98 -2.94 -2.31 -9.60
N ILE A 99 -2.15 -1.26 -9.37
CA ILE A 99 -1.76 -0.77 -8.03
C ILE A 99 -2.68 0.37 -7.58
N VAL A 100 -3.14 1.18 -8.55
CA VAL A 100 -4.05 2.32 -8.35
C VAL A 100 -5.35 2.00 -9.06
N ASP A 101 -6.50 2.22 -8.42
CA ASP A 101 -7.81 1.93 -8.98
C ASP A 101 -8.22 2.97 -10.03
N SER A 102 -7.96 4.26 -9.77
CA SER A 102 -8.18 5.32 -10.76
C SER A 102 -7.37 6.60 -10.50
N ALA A 103 -7.27 7.42 -11.54
CA ALA A 103 -6.40 8.59 -11.58
C ALA A 103 -7.16 9.88 -11.94
N TYR A 104 -6.89 10.97 -11.21
CA TYR A 104 -7.64 12.25 -11.31
C TYR A 104 -6.72 13.44 -11.58
N GLY A 105 -7.24 14.52 -12.16
CA GLY A 105 -6.44 15.65 -12.65
C GLY A 105 -5.93 16.58 -11.56
N SER A 106 -6.56 16.59 -10.38
CA SER A 106 -6.15 17.44 -9.26
C SER A 106 -6.33 16.76 -7.89
N ALA A 107 -5.75 17.35 -6.85
CA ALA A 107 -5.93 16.89 -5.48
C ALA A 107 -7.40 16.96 -5.03
N ALA A 108 -8.11 18.04 -5.39
CA ALA A 108 -9.52 18.22 -5.06
C ALA A 108 -10.39 17.15 -5.74
N GLU A 109 -10.20 16.94 -7.05
CA GLU A 109 -10.91 15.90 -7.79
C GLU A 109 -10.64 14.50 -7.23
N THR A 110 -9.41 14.22 -6.79
CA THR A 110 -9.05 12.92 -6.20
C THR A 110 -9.82 12.66 -4.90
N VAL A 111 -9.93 13.68 -4.04
CA VAL A 111 -10.66 13.60 -2.77
C VAL A 111 -12.17 13.51 -3.02
N GLU A 112 -12.71 14.32 -3.93
CA GLU A 112 -14.12 14.28 -4.32
C GLU A 112 -14.51 12.90 -4.85
N ALA A 113 -13.67 12.32 -5.72
CA ALA A 113 -13.89 10.97 -6.23
C ALA A 113 -13.83 9.89 -5.15
N ALA A 114 -12.92 10.03 -4.17
CA ALA A 114 -12.85 9.10 -3.04
C ALA A 114 -14.12 9.15 -2.18
N VAL A 115 -14.64 10.36 -1.92
CA VAL A 115 -15.92 10.53 -1.20
C VAL A 115 -17.06 9.90 -1.98
N LYS A 116 -17.16 10.18 -3.29
CA LYS A 116 -18.18 9.61 -4.16
C LYS A 116 -18.14 8.08 -4.18
N LEU A 117 -16.95 7.49 -4.30
CA LEU A 117 -16.79 6.03 -4.23
C LEU A 117 -17.25 5.49 -2.87
N GLY A 118 -16.97 6.20 -1.78
CA GLY A 118 -17.48 5.88 -0.45
C GLY A 118 -19.02 5.90 -0.40
N GLU A 119 -19.67 6.91 -0.98
CA GLU A 119 -21.13 6.99 -1.07
C GLU A 119 -21.72 5.83 -1.88
N GLU A 120 -21.11 5.49 -3.02
CA GLU A 120 -21.52 4.36 -3.87
C GLU A 120 -21.43 3.02 -3.11
N ILE A 121 -20.34 2.82 -2.37
CA ILE A 121 -20.14 1.64 -1.50
C ILE A 121 -21.23 1.56 -0.43
N VAL A 122 -21.54 2.68 0.23
CA VAL A 122 -22.59 2.74 1.26
C VAL A 122 -23.96 2.45 0.67
N GLN A 123 -24.26 2.99 -0.52
CA GLN A 123 -25.54 2.77 -1.21
C GLN A 123 -25.76 1.31 -1.62
N ARG A 124 -24.69 0.59 -1.99
CA ARG A 124 -24.75 -0.86 -2.26
C ARG A 124 -25.22 -1.64 -1.03
N GLY A 125 -24.94 -1.13 0.17
CA GLY A 125 -25.25 -1.76 1.44
C GLY A 125 -24.40 -3.01 1.72
N GLY A 126 -24.62 -3.60 2.89
CA GLY A 126 -23.90 -4.79 3.35
C GLY A 126 -23.62 -4.74 4.84
N ASP A 127 -23.26 -5.89 5.42
CA ASP A 127 -22.80 -5.96 6.80
C ASP A 127 -21.29 -5.68 6.85
N GLY A 128 -20.93 -4.57 7.50
CA GLY A 128 -19.55 -4.14 7.68
C GLY A 128 -18.68 -5.15 8.44
N HIS A 129 -19.24 -5.91 9.38
CA HIS A 129 -18.50 -6.95 10.10
C HIS A 129 -18.17 -8.13 9.18
N VAL A 130 -19.10 -8.50 8.30
CA VAL A 130 -18.86 -9.54 7.29
C VAL A 130 -17.81 -9.07 6.29
N TYR A 131 -17.89 -7.82 5.84
CA TYR A 131 -16.85 -7.22 4.98
C TYR A 131 -15.47 -7.27 5.65
N GLY A 132 -15.38 -6.78 6.89
CA GLY A 132 -14.13 -6.78 7.67
C GLY A 132 -13.56 -8.19 7.81
N LYS A 133 -14.37 -9.19 8.16
CA LYS A 133 -13.92 -10.60 8.26
C LYS A 133 -13.47 -11.19 6.93
N MET A 134 -14.15 -10.86 5.83
CA MET A 134 -13.70 -11.27 4.50
C MET A 134 -12.37 -10.62 4.13
N ARG A 135 -12.19 -9.33 4.45
CA ARG A 135 -10.93 -8.61 4.21
C ARG A 135 -9.79 -9.15 5.07
N GLU A 136 -10.02 -9.42 6.34
CA GLU A 136 -9.04 -10.10 7.22
C GLU A 136 -8.63 -11.46 6.66
N SER A 137 -9.58 -12.23 6.12
CA SER A 137 -9.29 -13.51 5.47
C SER A 137 -8.50 -13.35 4.17
N LEU A 138 -8.83 -12.34 3.36
CA LEU A 138 -8.13 -12.03 2.11
C LEU A 138 -6.68 -11.60 2.37
N LEU A 139 -6.47 -10.79 3.40
CA LEU A 139 -5.17 -10.23 3.77
C LEU A 139 -4.52 -10.94 4.96
N ARG A 140 -4.89 -12.21 5.19
CA ARG A 140 -4.45 -12.99 6.35
C ARG A 140 -2.93 -13.05 6.50
N GLU A 141 -2.21 -13.17 5.40
CA GLU A 141 -0.73 -13.18 5.39
C GLU A 141 -0.16 -11.87 5.97
N VAL A 142 -0.76 -10.73 5.64
CA VAL A 142 -0.37 -9.42 6.19
C VAL A 142 -0.61 -9.39 7.70
N LEU A 143 -1.77 -9.88 8.16
CA LEU A 143 -2.10 -9.89 9.59
C LEU A 143 -1.17 -10.79 10.40
N ILE A 144 -0.76 -11.94 9.86
CA ILE A 144 0.20 -12.84 10.52
C ILE A 144 1.52 -12.10 10.80
N HIS A 145 2.07 -11.40 9.80
CA HIS A 145 3.35 -10.70 9.94
C HIS A 145 3.26 -9.35 10.66
N THR A 146 2.06 -8.78 10.80
CA THR A 146 1.86 -7.51 11.52
C THR A 146 1.53 -7.70 13.00
N ILE A 147 0.87 -8.82 13.34
CA ILE A 147 0.45 -9.15 14.72
C ILE A 147 1.42 -10.14 15.39
N GLY A 148 2.13 -10.96 14.60
CA GLY A 148 3.14 -11.91 15.08
C GLY A 148 4.53 -11.56 14.53
N GLU A 149 5.54 -11.68 15.39
CA GLU A 149 6.98 -11.52 15.15
C GLU A 149 7.54 -10.10 15.31
N ASP A 150 8.41 -9.94 16.30
CA ASP A 150 9.33 -8.80 16.39
C ASP A 150 10.46 -9.00 15.37
N GLU A 151 10.49 -8.20 14.31
CA GLU A 151 11.66 -8.15 13.42
C GLU A 151 12.78 -7.34 14.10
N SER A 152 13.51 -7.98 15.01
CA SER A 152 14.85 -7.54 15.38
C SER A 152 15.79 -7.81 14.20
N GLY A 153 15.72 -6.97 13.17
CA GLY A 153 16.37 -7.26 11.89
C GLY A 153 16.80 -6.04 11.09
N SER A 154 17.00 -4.86 11.71
CA SER A 154 17.70 -3.76 11.03
C SER A 154 19.20 -4.09 10.92
N SER A 155 19.55 -5.04 10.07
CA SER A 155 20.93 -5.30 9.68
C SER A 155 21.31 -4.27 8.63
N VAL A 156 21.94 -3.17 9.06
CA VAL A 156 22.73 -2.32 8.17
C VAL A 156 23.82 -3.21 7.58
N MET A 157 23.66 -3.62 6.33
CA MET A 157 24.68 -4.42 5.64
C MET A 157 25.89 -3.52 5.42
N ARG A 158 27.03 -3.84 6.05
CA ARG A 158 28.28 -3.15 5.76
C ARG A 158 28.67 -3.50 4.32
N SER A 159 28.72 -2.48 3.47
CA SER A 159 29.15 -2.56 2.07
C SER A 159 30.45 -3.36 1.91
N THR A 160 30.34 -4.62 1.52
CA THR A 160 31.45 -5.36 0.90
C THR A 160 31.30 -5.21 -0.60
N GLY A 161 32.15 -4.35 -1.16
CA GLY A 161 32.15 -3.86 -2.54
C GLY A 161 31.94 -4.91 -3.63
N SER A 162 30.66 -5.16 -3.94
CA SER A 162 30.25 -5.67 -5.24
C SER A 162 28.96 -4.93 -5.61
N LYS A 163 29.07 -4.00 -6.56
CA LYS A 163 27.92 -3.35 -7.18
C LYS A 163 27.48 -4.24 -8.36
N LEU A 164 26.20 -4.62 -8.35
CA LEU A 164 25.53 -5.27 -9.48
C LEU A 164 25.42 -4.33 -10.68
#